data_AF-A0A4Q7CM29-F1
#
_entry.id   AF-A0A4Q7CM29-F1
#
_cell.length_a   1.000
_cell.length_b   1.000
_cell.length_c   1.000
_cell.angle_alpha   90.00
_cell.angle_beta   90.00
_cell.angle_gamma   90.00
#
_symmetry.space_group_name_H-M   'P 1'
#
loop_
_entity.id
_entity.type
_entity.pdbx_description
1 polymer ?
#
loop_
_entity_poly.entity_id
_entity_poly.type
_entity_poly.pdbx_seq_one_letter_code
_entity_poly.pdbx_strand_id
1 'polypeptide(L)' 'MTKPVAIILANDFEDTELTSPKEAIEEAGYKTVIIGHEAGEEFVDKHGTK' A
#
# COMPACT_ATOMS: atom_id res chain seq x y z
N MET A 1 -8.81 -8.61 -18.49
CA MET A 1 -8.52 -7.59 -17.45
C MET A 1 -7.84 -8.30 -16.29
N THR A 2 -6.59 -7.96 -15.97
CA THR A 2 -5.89 -8.48 -14.79
C THR A 2 -6.58 -7.96 -13.52
N LYS A 3 -6.82 -8.82 -12.53
CA LYS A 3 -7.40 -8.39 -11.26
C LYS A 3 -6.38 -7.57 -10.46
N PRO A 4 -6.81 -6.49 -9.76
CA PRO A 4 -5.91 -5.75 -8.90
C PRO A 4 -5.52 -6.56 -7.66
N VAL A 5 -4.35 -6.23 -7.09
CA VAL A 5 -3.85 -6.76 -5.82
C VAL A 5 -4.24 -5.79 -4.70
N ALA A 6 -4.93 -6.31 -3.69
CA ALA A 6 -5.28 -5.55 -2.51
C ALA A 6 -4.10 -5.53 -1.52
N ILE A 7 -3.76 -4.33 -1.05
CA ILE A 7 -2.79 -4.10 0.02
C ILE A 7 -3.59 -3.54 1.20
N ILE A 8 -3.68 -4.31 2.28
CA ILE A 8 -4.37 -3.88 3.50
C ILE A 8 -3.37 -3.09 4.32
N LEU A 9 -3.70 -1.84 4.65
CA LEU A 9 -2.78 -0.94 5.35
C LEU A 9 -3.47 -0.34 6.58
N ALA A 10 -2.67 -0.12 7.63
CA ALA A 10 -3.05 0.58 8.84
C ALA A 10 -1.91 1.53 9.23
N ASN A 11 -2.17 2.44 10.18
CA ASN A 11 -1.14 3.32 10.74
C ASN A 11 0.00 2.53 11.42
N ASP A 12 1.13 3.20 11.60
CA ASP A 12 2.37 2.64 12.18
C ASP A 12 2.99 1.51 11.34
N PHE A 13 2.75 1.52 10.03
CA PHE A 13 3.37 0.59 9.09
C PHE A 13 4.86 0.91 8.87
N GLU A 14 5.60 -0.09 8.39
CA GLU A 14 6.96 0.08 7.90
C GLU A 14 6.95 0.50 6.43
N ASP A 15 7.54 1.66 6.10
CA ASP A 15 7.57 2.17 4.73
C ASP A 15 8.19 1.17 3.74
N THR A 16 9.30 0.52 4.10
CA THR A 16 9.97 -0.43 3.20
C THR A 16 9.16 -1.71 2.93
N GLU A 17 8.31 -2.12 3.89
CA GLU A 17 7.41 -3.27 3.74
C GLU A 17 6.19 -2.94 2.86
N LEU A 18 5.90 -1.66 2.64
CA LEU A 18 4.90 -1.20 1.68
C LEU A 18 5.52 -0.93 0.30
N THR A 19 6.56 -0.10 0.22
CA THR A 19 7.09 0.44 -1.04
C THR A 19 7.69 -0.66 -1.92
N SER A 20 8.65 -1.43 -1.40
CA SER A 20 9.35 -2.45 -2.19
C SER A 20 8.41 -3.53 -2.76
N PRO A 21 7.47 -4.12 -1.99
CA PRO A 21 6.55 -5.12 -2.52
C PRO A 21 5.54 -4.53 -3.50
N LYS A 22 5.03 -3.31 -3.24
CA LYS A 22 4.10 -2.62 -4.14
C LYS A 22 4.77 -2.36 -5.50
N GLU A 23 5.99 -1.84 -5.51
CA GLU A 23 6.75 -1.57 -6.73
C GLU A 23 6.97 -2.86 -7.53
N ALA A 24 7.42 -3.94 -6.89
CA ALA A 24 7.64 -5.23 -7.57
C ALA A 24 6.35 -5.79 -8.21
N ILE A 25 5.20 -5.62 -7.56
CA ILE A 25 3.89 -6.04 -8.09
C ILE A 25 3.49 -5.18 -9.31
N GLU A 26 3.73 -3.87 -9.25
CA GLU A 26 3.43 -2.94 -10.34
C GLU A 26 4.35 -3.16 -11.55
N GLU A 27 5.65 -3.39 -11.33
CA GLU A 27 6.62 -3.76 -12.36
C GLU A 27 6.29 -5.09 -13.04
N ALA A 28 5.69 -6.04 -12.31
CA ALA A 28 5.18 -7.29 -12.87
C ALA A 28 3.88 -7.12 -13.69
N GLY A 29 3.38 -5.89 -13.84
CA GLY A 29 2.23 -5.55 -14.68
C GLY A 29 0.87 -5.65 -13.98
N TYR A 30 0.85 -5.78 -12.66
CA TYR A 30 -0.38 -5.76 -11.87
C TYR A 30 -0.71 -4.33 -11.41
N LYS A 31 -1.99 -4.09 -11.12
CA LYS A 31 -2.40 -2.86 -10.43
C LYS A 31 -2.50 -3.17 -8.94
N THR A 32 -2.05 -2.26 -8.08
CA THR A 32 -2.26 -2.34 -6.64
C THR A 32 -3.38 -1.41 -6.20
N VAL A 33 -4.06 -1.76 -5.11
CA VAL A 33 -5.08 -0.92 -4.45
C VAL A 33 -4.85 -1.01 -2.95
N ILE A 34 -4.67 0.14 -2.31
CA ILE A 34 -4.60 0.22 -0.85
C ILE A 34 -6.01 0.23 -0.27
N ILE A 35 -6.26 -0.62 0.72
CA ILE A 35 -7.53 -0.74 1.43
C ILE A 35 -7.28 -0.40 2.90
N GLY A 36 -7.86 0.72 3.32
CA GLY A 36 -7.90 1.20 4.69
C GLY A 36 -9.20 0.85 5.42
N HIS A 37 -9.39 1.45 6.58
CA HIS A 37 -10.65 1.33 7.30
C HIS A 37 -11.73 2.20 6.64
N GLU A 38 -11.36 3.42 6.23
CA GLU A 38 -12.25 4.39 5.58
C GLU A 38 -11.68 4.85 4.22
N ALA A 39 -12.57 5.20 3.29
CA ALA A 39 -12.15 5.73 2.00
C ALA A 39 -11.59 7.15 2.15
N GLY A 40 -10.37 7.39 1.65
CA GLY A 40 -9.69 8.68 1.77
C GLY A 40 -8.93 8.86 3.08
N GLU A 41 -8.80 7.82 3.90
CA GLU A 41 -7.90 7.79 5.06
C GLU A 41 -6.45 8.06 4.63
N GLU A 42 -5.76 8.92 5.38
CA GLU A 42 -4.31 9.10 5.28
C GLU A 42 -3.64 8.18 6.31
N PHE A 43 -2.54 7.55 5.92
CA PHE A 43 -1.73 6.72 6.80
C PHE A 43 -0.47 7.45 7.23
N VAL A 44 -0.01 7.17 8.44
CA VAL A 44 1.27 7.65 8.96
C VAL A 44 2.16 6.45 9.22
N ASP A 45 3.38 6.48 8.69
CA ASP A 45 4.38 5.45 8.97
C ASP A 45 4.89 5.55 10.42
N LYS A 46 5.63 4.52 10.88
CA LYS A 46 6.22 4.52 12.23
C LYS A 46 7.23 5.67 12.49
N HIS A 47 7.62 6.41 11.45
CA HIS A 47 8.55 7.55 11.52
C HIS A 47 7.83 8.90 11.57
N GLY A 48 6.50 8.92 11.53
CA GLY A 48 5.70 10.15 11.54
C GLY A 48 5.57 10.81 10.16
N THR A 49 5.92 10.09 9.09
CA THR A 49 5.78 10.54 7.70
C THR A 49 4.45 10.08 7.14
N LYS A 50 3.77 10.97 6.41
CA LYS A 50 2.53 10.69 5.68
C LYS A 50 2.80 10.22 4.26
#